data_AF-A0A164J5B9-F1
#
_entry.id   AF-A0A164J5B9-F1
#
_cell.length_a   1.000
_cell.length_b   1.000
_cell.length_c   1.000
_cell.angle_alpha   90.00
_cell.angle_beta   90.00
_cell.angle_gamma   90.00
#
_symmetry.space_group_name_H-M   'P 1'
#
loop_
_entity.id
_entity.type
_entity.pdbx_description
1 polymer ?
#
loop_
_entity_poly.entity_id
_entity_poly.type
_entity_poly.pdbx_seq_one_letter_code
_entity_poly.pdbx_strand_id
1 'polypeptide(L)'
;FEDRQGTNIHHVDVGLALLSILCQPVRSRQEFLQSWVDPDQDSHWVWLDSEGEDECSGNQTSVMNLTDDDLLSLLNQIPLANVFRFAFRLRNQDEMDVSTGLLEASEWLRAFAICRHLLKMFDSGMKTYQGKRYKNLAKKFGQLILHTVCNLSDFWQEQKAFVTSMGERLSREYEHLFLEGISLLIGTRQQRSWQLLSRIPLSGLTPRLRFELWLRWHSEIIGEPIEMDISDSFHSDSFWNLLNTKLVQLPEPDRFVFLVTLAEMASDGSTSSEDCFLQLVAWELTELGLLNKLTREVCFKTAAELLVTIISRFPPLVSFVLQRL
;
A
#
# COMPACT_ATOMS: atom_id res chain seq x y z
N PHE A 1 4.90 -23.97 -29.81
CA PHE A 1 4.16 -23.04 -28.95
C PHE A 1 5.14 -22.33 -28.02
N GLU A 2 6.15 -21.70 -28.61
CA GLU A 2 7.03 -20.75 -27.93
C GLU A 2 6.50 -19.38 -28.33
N ASP A 3 5.92 -18.66 -27.39
CA ASP A 3 5.47 -17.30 -27.66
C ASP A 3 6.68 -16.43 -27.96
N ARG A 4 6.61 -15.71 -29.09
CA ARG A 4 7.67 -14.86 -29.66
C ARG A 4 8.05 -13.65 -28.78
N GLN A 5 7.70 -13.66 -27.50
CA GLN A 5 7.89 -12.56 -26.54
C GLN A 5 8.76 -12.93 -25.32
N GLY A 6 9.30 -14.15 -25.23
CA GLY A 6 10.35 -14.50 -24.24
C GLY A 6 9.86 -14.65 -22.79
N THR A 7 8.59 -14.39 -22.50
CA THR A 7 7.93 -14.75 -21.23
C THR A 7 7.10 -16.00 -21.44
N ASN A 8 7.61 -17.14 -20.96
CA ASN A 8 6.88 -18.41 -21.04
C ASN A 8 5.69 -18.35 -20.07
N ILE A 9 4.46 -18.42 -20.58
CA ILE A 9 3.20 -18.38 -19.81
C ILE A 9 3.23 -19.37 -18.63
N HIS A 10 3.88 -20.52 -18.81
CA HIS A 10 4.07 -21.52 -17.76
C HIS A 10 4.80 -20.98 -16.52
N HIS A 11 5.72 -20.02 -16.67
CA HIS A 11 6.39 -19.39 -15.51
C HIS A 11 5.45 -18.46 -14.74
N VAL A 12 4.47 -17.86 -15.40
CA VAL A 12 3.46 -17.01 -14.76
C VAL A 12 2.52 -17.87 -13.92
N ASP A 13 2.00 -18.95 -14.50
CA ASP A 13 1.10 -19.87 -13.80
C ASP A 13 1.77 -20.51 -12.58
N VAL A 14 3.00 -21.00 -12.74
CA VAL A 14 3.80 -21.57 -11.64
C VAL A 14 4.07 -20.51 -10.57
N GLY A 15 4.43 -19.28 -10.96
CA GLY A 15 4.67 -18.19 -10.02
C GLY A 15 3.44 -17.84 -9.19
N LEU A 16 2.27 -17.73 -9.83
CA LEU A 16 1.00 -17.45 -9.15
C LEU A 16 0.58 -18.62 -8.25
N ALA A 17 0.76 -19.86 -8.68
CA ALA A 17 0.45 -21.04 -7.88
C ALA A 17 1.32 -21.14 -6.62
N LEU A 18 2.63 -20.94 -6.76
CA LEU A 18 3.55 -20.93 -5.61
C LEU A 18 3.22 -19.80 -4.63
N LEU A 19 2.90 -18.62 -5.15
CA LEU A 19 2.46 -17.50 -4.32
C LEU A 19 1.17 -17.84 -3.57
N SER A 20 0.23 -18.56 -4.20
CA SER A 20 -1.03 -19.00 -3.57
C SER A 20 -0.79 -19.92 -2.40
N ILE A 21 0.07 -20.93 -2.59
CA ILE A 21 0.42 -21.89 -1.55
C ILE A 21 1.08 -21.17 -0.37
N LEU A 22 1.94 -20.19 -0.64
CA LEU A 22 2.60 -19.42 0.40
C LEU A 22 1.62 -18.49 1.13
N CYS A 23 0.77 -17.74 0.40
CA CYS A 23 -0.18 -16.81 1.01
C CYS A 23 -1.40 -17.47 1.66
N GLN A 24 -1.67 -18.75 1.36
CA GLN A 24 -2.79 -19.54 1.87
C GLN A 24 -2.31 -20.96 2.17
N PRO A 25 -1.55 -21.16 3.26
CA PRO A 25 -1.01 -22.46 3.61
C PRO A 25 -2.15 -23.46 3.87
N VAL A 26 -1.85 -24.73 3.60
CA VAL A 26 -2.82 -25.83 3.71
C VAL A 26 -3.46 -25.85 5.09
N ARG A 27 -4.80 -25.85 5.11
CA ARG A 27 -5.59 -25.94 6.34
C ARG A 27 -5.20 -27.18 7.13
N SER A 28 -5.14 -27.06 8.45
CA SER A 28 -4.75 -28.16 9.36
C SER A 28 -3.34 -28.74 9.11
N ARG A 29 -2.45 -28.04 8.38
CA ARG A 29 -1.03 -28.44 8.27
C ARG A 29 -0.42 -28.68 9.66
N GLN A 30 -0.70 -27.80 10.61
CA GLN A 30 -0.12 -27.90 11.94
C GLN A 30 -0.63 -29.11 12.71
N GLU A 31 -1.94 -29.38 12.63
CA GLU A 31 -2.58 -30.57 13.23
C GLU A 31 -2.04 -31.85 12.60
N PHE A 32 -1.83 -31.85 11.27
CA PHE A 32 -1.19 -32.96 10.57
C PHE A 32 0.25 -33.15 11.03
N LEU A 33 1.08 -32.11 11.08
CA LEU A 33 2.47 -32.25 11.53
C LEU A 33 2.57 -32.65 13.01
N GLN A 34 1.61 -32.22 13.83
CA GLN A 34 1.48 -32.65 15.22
C GLN A 34 1.24 -34.15 15.36
N SER A 35 0.46 -34.76 14.46
CA SER A 35 0.23 -36.22 14.52
C SER A 35 1.45 -37.05 14.14
N TRP A 36 2.47 -36.44 13.51
CA TRP A 36 3.76 -37.08 13.21
C TRP A 36 4.77 -36.94 14.34
N VAL A 37 4.57 -36.01 15.28
CA VAL A 37 5.36 -35.91 16.50
C VAL A 37 4.78 -36.91 17.49
N ASP A 38 5.37 -38.10 17.48
CA ASP A 38 4.94 -39.27 18.26
C ASP A 38 4.95 -38.94 19.78
N PRO A 39 3.80 -38.92 20.48
CA PRO A 39 3.76 -38.57 21.90
C PRO A 39 4.36 -39.64 22.81
N ASP A 40 4.56 -40.87 22.30
CA ASP A 40 4.99 -42.06 23.04
C ASP A 40 6.46 -42.44 22.82
N GLN A 41 7.27 -41.61 22.14
CA GLN A 41 8.71 -41.85 22.14
C GLN A 41 9.34 -41.33 23.42
N ASP A 42 9.99 -42.23 24.18
CA ASP A 42 11.06 -41.93 25.15
C ASP A 42 12.17 -41.13 24.44
N SER A 43 11.89 -39.86 24.12
CA SER A 43 12.68 -39.07 23.19
C SER A 43 13.86 -38.46 23.93
N HIS A 44 14.99 -39.18 23.95
CA HIS A 44 16.30 -38.66 24.31
C HIS A 44 16.84 -37.55 23.38
N TRP A 45 16.03 -37.09 22.42
CA TRP A 45 16.39 -36.11 21.41
C TRP A 45 15.58 -34.84 21.60
N VAL A 46 16.28 -33.74 21.85
CA VAL A 46 15.72 -32.39 21.88
C VAL A 46 16.07 -31.72 20.56
N TRP A 47 15.09 -31.10 19.91
CA TRP A 47 15.33 -30.27 18.74
C TRP A 47 15.87 -28.93 19.21
N LEU A 48 17.09 -28.62 18.80
CA LEU A 48 17.74 -27.36 19.06
C LEU A 48 17.67 -26.48 17.81
N ASP A 49 17.53 -25.18 17.98
CA ASP A 49 17.68 -24.24 16.87
C ASP A 49 19.15 -24.15 16.40
N SER A 50 19.41 -23.29 15.41
CA SER A 50 20.76 -23.05 14.90
C SER A 50 21.74 -22.49 15.93
N GLU A 51 21.23 -21.90 17.02
CA GLU A 51 22.01 -21.33 18.13
C GLU A 51 22.17 -22.33 19.29
N GLY A 52 21.60 -23.53 19.18
CA GLY A 52 21.69 -24.58 20.20
C GLY A 52 20.72 -24.40 21.36
N GLU A 53 19.74 -23.51 21.24
CA GLU A 53 18.70 -23.29 22.25
C GLU A 53 17.53 -24.27 22.06
N ASP A 54 16.93 -24.69 23.17
CA ASP A 54 15.76 -25.57 23.16
C ASP A 54 14.52 -24.80 22.67
N GLU A 55 14.12 -25.04 21.42
CA GLU A 55 12.93 -24.42 20.84
C GLU A 55 11.62 -24.83 21.55
N CYS A 56 11.64 -25.86 22.41
CA CYS A 56 10.46 -26.44 23.04
C CYS A 56 10.09 -25.85 24.42
N SER A 57 10.79 -24.82 24.92
CA SER A 57 10.47 -24.21 26.22
C SER A 57 9.24 -23.28 26.15
N GLY A 58 8.08 -23.84 25.83
CA GLY A 58 6.80 -23.13 25.79
C GLY A 58 5.85 -23.73 24.77
N ASN A 59 5.02 -24.69 25.20
CA ASN A 59 3.96 -25.34 24.43
C ASN A 59 4.38 -25.82 23.03
N GLN A 60 4.82 -27.08 22.96
CA GLN A 60 4.75 -28.01 21.82
C GLN A 60 4.39 -27.38 20.46
N THR A 61 5.33 -27.42 19.50
CA THR A 61 5.21 -27.24 18.03
C THR A 61 5.87 -26.04 17.33
N SER A 62 6.97 -25.51 17.87
CA SER A 62 7.89 -24.62 17.14
C SER A 62 8.71 -25.34 16.06
N VAL A 63 9.17 -26.57 16.35
CA VAL A 63 10.17 -27.36 15.60
C VAL A 63 9.91 -27.56 14.10
N MET A 64 8.65 -27.56 13.65
CA MET A 64 8.30 -27.83 12.23
C MET A 64 7.76 -26.61 11.47
N ASN A 65 7.83 -25.43 12.08
CA ASN A 65 7.34 -24.21 11.46
C ASN A 65 8.49 -23.46 10.81
N LEU A 66 8.36 -23.22 9.50
CA LEU A 66 9.29 -22.38 8.73
C LEU A 66 9.49 -21.05 9.45
N THR A 67 10.75 -20.60 9.49
CA THR A 67 11.10 -19.31 10.08
C THR A 67 10.67 -18.16 9.17
N ASP A 68 10.73 -16.92 9.67
CA ASP A 68 10.48 -15.72 8.85
C ASP A 68 11.43 -15.67 7.64
N ASP A 69 12.70 -16.03 7.85
CA ASP A 69 13.73 -16.03 6.82
C ASP A 69 13.53 -17.15 5.79
N ASP A 70 13.09 -18.34 6.22
CA ASP A 70 12.74 -19.43 5.29
C ASP A 70 11.61 -19.03 4.35
N LEU A 71 10.54 -18.45 4.91
CA LEU A 71 9.38 -18.00 4.12
C LEU A 71 9.74 -16.84 3.21
N LEU A 72 10.60 -15.92 3.66
CA LEU A 72 11.15 -14.86 2.83
C LEU A 72 12.00 -15.40 1.68
N SER A 73 12.86 -16.38 1.95
CA SER A 73 13.67 -17.05 0.94
C SER A 73 12.79 -17.71 -0.13
N LEU A 74 11.74 -18.42 0.29
CA LEU A 74 10.76 -19.02 -0.62
C LEU A 74 10.04 -17.95 -1.45
N LEU A 75 9.59 -16.85 -0.83
CA LEU A 75 8.94 -15.75 -1.54
C LEU A 75 9.86 -15.11 -2.59
N ASN A 76 11.15 -14.94 -2.28
CA ASN A 76 12.13 -14.35 -3.19
C ASN A 76 12.48 -15.25 -4.39
N GLN A 77 12.24 -16.56 -4.29
CA GLN A 77 12.42 -17.49 -5.41
C GLN A 77 11.26 -17.45 -6.42
N ILE A 78 10.11 -16.87 -6.05
CA ILE A 78 8.98 -16.73 -6.95
C ILE A 78 9.31 -15.68 -8.03
N PRO A 79 9.22 -16.01 -9.33
CA PRO A 79 9.62 -15.12 -10.42
C PRO A 79 8.56 -14.03 -10.70
N LEU A 80 8.22 -13.21 -9.70
CA LEU A 80 7.20 -12.15 -9.80
C LEU A 80 7.53 -11.13 -10.90
N ALA A 81 8.80 -10.87 -11.17
CA ALA A 81 9.22 -10.02 -12.29
C ALA A 81 8.66 -10.51 -13.63
N ASN A 82 8.61 -11.84 -13.85
CA ASN A 82 8.06 -12.41 -15.09
C ASN A 82 6.54 -12.24 -15.16
N VAL A 83 5.85 -12.23 -14.02
CA VAL A 83 4.40 -11.94 -13.94
C VAL A 83 4.14 -10.49 -14.36
N PHE A 84 4.92 -9.53 -13.87
CA PHE A 84 4.80 -8.12 -14.27
C PHE A 84 5.15 -7.90 -15.74
N ARG A 85 6.24 -8.52 -16.23
CA ARG A 85 6.61 -8.47 -17.65
C ARG A 85 5.51 -9.01 -18.54
N PHE A 86 4.88 -10.11 -18.15
CA PHE A 86 3.72 -10.64 -18.87
C PHE A 86 2.51 -9.71 -18.80
N ALA A 87 2.19 -9.16 -17.62
CA ALA A 87 1.05 -8.26 -17.44
C ALA A 87 1.15 -7.01 -18.31
N PHE A 88 2.33 -6.40 -18.38
CA PHE A 88 2.58 -5.13 -19.07
C PHE A 88 3.23 -5.29 -20.46
N ARG A 89 3.35 -6.52 -20.97
CA ARG A 89 4.04 -6.84 -22.24
C ARG A 89 5.43 -6.20 -22.34
N LEU A 90 6.21 -6.34 -21.27
CA LEU A 90 7.59 -5.91 -21.21
C LEU A 90 8.50 -7.05 -21.71
N ARG A 91 9.57 -6.67 -22.39
CA ARG A 91 10.65 -7.57 -22.80
C ARG A 91 11.93 -7.17 -22.10
N ASN A 92 12.64 -8.14 -21.56
CA ASN A 92 13.98 -7.92 -21.03
C ASN A 92 14.96 -7.77 -22.20
N GLN A 93 15.59 -6.61 -22.30
CA GLN A 93 16.70 -6.30 -23.20
C GLN A 93 17.84 -5.76 -22.35
N ASP A 94 18.97 -6.47 -22.30
CA ASP A 94 20.19 -6.06 -21.58
C ASP A 94 19.94 -5.63 -20.11
N GLU A 95 19.21 -6.47 -19.37
CA GLU A 95 18.83 -6.25 -17.95
C GLU A 95 17.83 -5.10 -17.72
N MET A 96 17.32 -4.49 -18.79
CA MET A 96 16.29 -3.45 -18.75
C MET A 96 14.96 -3.97 -19.30
N ASP A 97 13.86 -3.64 -18.62
CA ASP A 97 12.52 -3.98 -19.10
C ASP A 97 12.02 -2.89 -20.05
N VAL A 98 11.76 -3.26 -21.29
CA VAL A 98 11.31 -2.34 -22.36
C VAL A 98 9.90 -2.73 -22.80
N SER A 99 9.02 -1.74 -22.91
CA SER A 99 7.67 -1.94 -23.43
C SER A 99 7.70 -2.41 -24.89
N THR A 100 6.94 -3.45 -25.23
CA THR A 100 6.86 -3.96 -26.61
C THR A 100 5.85 -3.23 -27.50
N GLY A 101 5.17 -2.21 -26.95
CA GLY A 101 4.21 -1.38 -27.68
C GLY A 101 3.10 -0.86 -26.78
N LEU A 102 2.12 -0.19 -27.40
CA LEU A 102 0.90 0.23 -26.72
C LEU A 102 -0.01 -0.97 -26.44
N LEU A 103 -0.57 -1.04 -25.23
CA LEU A 103 -1.54 -2.07 -24.90
C LEU A 103 -2.91 -1.79 -25.53
N GLU A 104 -3.53 -2.84 -26.07
CA GLU A 104 -4.95 -2.81 -26.44
C GLU A 104 -5.85 -2.84 -25.19
N ALA A 105 -7.12 -2.46 -25.34
CA ALA A 105 -8.06 -2.41 -24.21
C ALA A 105 -8.24 -3.76 -23.50
N SER A 106 -8.23 -4.88 -24.24
CA SER A 106 -8.30 -6.23 -23.66
C SER A 106 -7.06 -6.56 -22.83
N GLU A 107 -5.89 -6.07 -23.25
CA GLU A 107 -4.61 -6.29 -22.59
C GLU A 107 -4.51 -5.47 -21.30
N TRP A 108 -5.03 -4.23 -21.31
CA TRP A 108 -5.20 -3.42 -20.10
C TRP A 108 -6.08 -4.12 -19.06
N LEU A 109 -7.24 -4.64 -19.47
CA LEU A 109 -8.14 -5.36 -18.57
C LEU A 109 -7.46 -6.61 -17.99
N ARG A 110 -6.66 -7.32 -18.80
CA ARG A 110 -5.86 -8.45 -18.32
C ARG A 110 -4.81 -7.99 -17.30
N ALA A 111 -4.08 -6.90 -17.58
CA ALA A 111 -3.08 -6.35 -16.66
C ALA A 111 -3.72 -5.95 -15.31
N PHE A 112 -4.89 -5.28 -15.35
CA PHE A 112 -5.65 -4.93 -14.15
C PHE A 112 -6.11 -6.17 -13.39
N ALA A 113 -6.61 -7.20 -14.07
CA ALA A 113 -7.03 -8.44 -13.44
C ALA A 113 -5.85 -9.15 -12.72
N ILE A 114 -4.68 -9.22 -13.37
CA ILE A 114 -3.46 -9.80 -12.78
C ILE A 114 -3.03 -8.98 -11.56
N CYS A 115 -2.93 -7.65 -11.67
CA CYS A 115 -2.54 -6.79 -10.57
C CYS A 115 -3.53 -6.89 -9.39
N ARG A 116 -4.84 -6.89 -9.64
CA ARG A 116 -5.87 -7.11 -8.60
C ARG A 116 -5.69 -8.47 -7.92
N HIS A 117 -5.42 -9.51 -8.69
CA HIS A 117 -5.19 -10.84 -8.13
C HIS A 117 -3.94 -10.86 -7.23
N LEU A 118 -2.83 -10.25 -7.67
CA LEU A 118 -1.62 -10.10 -6.86
C LEU A 118 -1.89 -9.33 -5.57
N LEU A 119 -2.61 -8.21 -5.62
CA LEU A 119 -2.98 -7.44 -4.43
C LEU A 119 -3.76 -8.27 -3.40
N LYS A 120 -4.76 -9.02 -3.85
CA LYS A 120 -5.54 -9.92 -2.98
C LYS A 120 -4.69 -11.02 -2.36
N MET A 121 -3.72 -11.53 -3.12
CA MET A 121 -2.80 -12.56 -2.67
C MET A 121 -1.83 -12.04 -1.63
N PHE A 122 -1.26 -10.85 -1.84
CA PHE A 122 -0.39 -10.21 -0.85
C PHE A 122 -1.16 -9.84 0.42
N ASP A 123 -2.39 -9.32 0.30
CA ASP A 123 -3.26 -9.07 1.46
C ASP A 123 -3.56 -10.37 2.24
N SER A 124 -3.89 -11.47 1.53
CA SER A 124 -4.07 -12.78 2.15
C SER A 124 -2.81 -13.23 2.88
N GLY A 125 -1.64 -13.13 2.24
CA GLY A 125 -0.35 -13.47 2.86
C GLY A 125 -0.08 -12.63 4.10
N MET A 126 -0.31 -11.31 4.04
CA MET A 126 -0.20 -10.44 5.20
C MET A 126 -1.11 -10.86 6.34
N LYS A 127 -2.37 -11.26 6.04
CA LYS A 127 -3.35 -11.75 7.01
C LYS A 127 -2.97 -13.11 7.61
N THR A 128 -2.41 -14.00 6.80
CA THR A 128 -1.92 -15.31 7.26
C THR A 128 -0.73 -15.17 8.20
N TYR A 129 0.18 -14.24 7.92
CA TYR A 129 1.42 -14.08 8.68
C TYR A 129 1.39 -12.86 9.62
N GLN A 130 0.21 -12.54 10.17
CA GLN A 130 0.07 -11.46 11.15
C GLN A 130 0.76 -11.84 12.47
N GLY A 131 1.81 -11.13 12.84
CA GLY A 131 2.43 -11.27 14.16
C GLY A 131 3.88 -10.83 14.20
N LYS A 132 4.46 -10.81 15.41
CA LYS A 132 5.87 -10.46 15.61
C LYS A 132 6.83 -11.47 14.99
N ARG A 133 6.42 -12.75 14.90
CA ARG A 133 7.23 -13.85 14.37
C ARG A 133 7.58 -13.67 12.89
N TYR A 134 6.63 -13.23 12.06
CA TYR A 134 6.78 -13.15 10.61
C TYR A 134 6.83 -11.70 10.10
N LYS A 135 7.45 -10.83 10.90
CA LYS A 135 7.38 -9.39 10.68
C LYS A 135 8.06 -8.96 9.37
N ASN A 136 9.17 -9.60 9.01
CA ASN A 136 9.91 -9.23 7.80
C ASN A 136 9.18 -9.72 6.55
N LEU A 137 8.59 -10.93 6.58
CA LEU A 137 7.73 -11.42 5.52
C LEU A 137 6.52 -10.51 5.29
N ALA A 138 5.84 -10.11 6.37
CA ALA A 138 4.69 -9.24 6.25
C ALA A 138 5.05 -7.83 5.73
N LYS A 139 6.21 -7.30 6.16
CA LYS A 139 6.80 -6.09 5.57
C LYS A 139 7.08 -6.25 4.07
N LYS A 140 7.60 -7.41 3.64
CA LYS A 140 7.87 -7.70 2.23
C LYS A 140 6.57 -7.74 1.42
N PHE A 141 5.48 -8.28 1.94
CA PHE A 141 4.18 -8.19 1.26
C PHE A 141 3.67 -6.75 1.12
N GLY A 142 3.80 -5.92 2.17
CA GLY A 142 3.50 -4.49 2.07
C GLY A 142 4.32 -3.80 0.97
N GLN A 143 5.61 -4.14 0.85
CA GLN A 143 6.44 -3.66 -0.26
C GLN A 143 5.93 -4.16 -1.62
N LEU A 144 5.54 -5.43 -1.74
CA LEU A 144 5.01 -5.98 -2.99
C LEU A 144 3.69 -5.32 -3.41
N ILE A 145 2.81 -4.98 -2.46
CA ILE A 145 1.61 -4.17 -2.71
C ILE A 145 2.01 -2.80 -3.28
N LEU A 146 2.91 -2.08 -2.60
CA LEU A 146 3.41 -0.78 -3.07
C LEU A 146 4.01 -0.89 -4.49
N HIS A 147 4.90 -1.87 -4.71
CA HIS A 147 5.52 -2.09 -6.02
C HIS A 147 4.48 -2.37 -7.12
N THR A 148 3.42 -3.13 -6.81
CA THR A 148 2.33 -3.38 -7.75
C THR A 148 1.64 -2.09 -8.15
N VAL A 149 1.34 -1.23 -7.17
CA VAL A 149 0.68 0.07 -7.41
C VAL A 149 1.60 1.03 -8.18
N CYS A 150 2.87 1.12 -7.81
CA CYS A 150 3.87 1.95 -8.51
C CYS A 150 4.02 1.50 -9.97
N ASN A 151 4.30 0.22 -10.22
CA ASN A 151 4.48 -0.29 -11.57
C ASN A 151 3.24 -0.07 -12.43
N LEU A 152 2.05 -0.30 -11.86
CA LEU A 152 0.78 -0.05 -12.54
C LEU A 152 0.61 1.43 -12.89
N SER A 153 0.90 2.32 -11.94
CA SER A 153 0.81 3.77 -12.15
C SER A 153 1.79 4.23 -13.21
N ASP A 154 3.08 3.89 -13.09
CA ASP A 154 4.11 4.32 -14.02
C ASP A 154 3.76 3.92 -15.46
N PHE A 155 3.35 2.66 -15.64
CA PHE A 155 2.97 2.13 -16.94
C PHE A 155 1.66 2.75 -17.47
N TRP A 156 0.68 3.02 -16.60
CA TRP A 156 -0.55 3.74 -16.97
C TRP A 156 -0.24 5.18 -17.41
N GLN A 157 0.59 5.91 -16.66
CA GLN A 157 0.94 7.29 -16.99
C GLN A 157 1.68 7.41 -18.33
N GLU A 158 2.54 6.44 -18.66
CA GLU A 158 3.27 6.40 -19.93
C GLU A 158 2.32 6.28 -21.14
N GLN A 159 1.26 5.49 -21.01
CA GLN A 159 0.42 5.10 -22.15
C GLN A 159 -0.97 5.74 -22.18
N LYS A 160 -1.46 6.33 -21.07
CA LYS A 160 -2.85 6.85 -20.96
C LYS A 160 -3.24 7.83 -22.05
N ALA A 161 -2.28 8.63 -22.56
CA ALA A 161 -2.52 9.60 -23.61
C ALA A 161 -2.90 8.96 -24.96
N PHE A 162 -2.53 7.70 -25.18
CA PHE A 162 -2.78 6.96 -26.41
C PHE A 162 -4.01 6.04 -26.31
N VAL A 163 -4.63 5.95 -25.13
CA VAL A 163 -5.83 5.12 -24.90
C VAL A 163 -7.06 5.86 -25.46
N THR A 164 -7.35 5.63 -26.73
CA THR A 164 -8.44 6.31 -27.45
C THR A 164 -9.78 5.60 -27.30
N SER A 165 -9.82 4.28 -27.48
CA SER A 165 -11.03 3.47 -27.27
C SER A 165 -11.16 3.08 -25.80
N MET A 166 -12.35 3.26 -25.21
CA MET A 166 -12.65 2.83 -23.83
C MET A 166 -11.84 3.52 -22.72
N GLY A 167 -11.18 4.65 -23.04
CA GLY A 167 -10.27 5.36 -22.13
C GLY A 167 -10.90 5.70 -20.78
N GLU A 168 -12.13 6.21 -20.75
CA GLU A 168 -12.82 6.52 -19.49
C GLU A 168 -13.07 5.27 -18.62
N ARG A 169 -13.45 4.15 -19.24
CA ARG A 169 -13.71 2.90 -18.51
C ARG A 169 -12.42 2.32 -17.95
N LEU A 170 -11.35 2.33 -18.75
CA LEU A 170 -10.03 1.87 -18.32
C LEU A 170 -9.45 2.79 -17.23
N SER A 171 -9.63 4.10 -17.37
CA SER A 171 -9.23 5.07 -16.36
C SER A 171 -9.94 4.83 -15.03
N ARG A 172 -11.26 4.58 -15.04
CA ARG A 172 -12.00 4.25 -13.82
C ARG A 172 -11.55 2.93 -13.20
N GLU A 173 -11.26 1.91 -14.01
CA GLU A 173 -10.79 0.62 -13.49
C GLU A 173 -9.38 0.76 -12.88
N TYR A 174 -8.51 1.53 -13.52
CA TYR A 174 -7.20 1.93 -12.97
C TYR A 174 -7.36 2.64 -11.63
N GLU A 175 -8.17 3.70 -11.56
CA GLU A 175 -8.39 4.46 -10.31
C GLU A 175 -8.92 3.56 -9.18
N HIS A 176 -9.86 2.67 -9.49
CA HIS A 176 -10.39 1.73 -8.50
C HIS A 176 -9.31 0.76 -8.00
N LEU A 177 -8.52 0.20 -8.92
CA LEU A 177 -7.45 -0.72 -8.57
C LEU A 177 -6.32 -0.03 -7.78
N PHE A 178 -6.00 1.21 -8.13
CA PHE A 178 -5.07 2.07 -7.40
C PHE A 178 -5.54 2.26 -5.96
N LEU A 179 -6.80 2.68 -5.78
CA LEU A 179 -7.41 2.86 -4.45
C LEU A 179 -7.43 1.57 -3.64
N GLU A 180 -7.73 0.43 -4.27
CA GLU A 180 -7.71 -0.89 -3.64
C GLU A 180 -6.32 -1.17 -3.06
N GLY A 181 -5.25 -1.00 -3.85
CA GLY A 181 -3.87 -1.21 -3.40
C GLY A 181 -3.44 -0.27 -2.27
N ILE A 182 -3.74 1.02 -2.38
CA ILE A 182 -3.40 1.98 -1.33
C ILE A 182 -4.21 1.74 -0.05
N SER A 183 -5.48 1.35 -0.16
CA SER A 183 -6.31 1.01 1.00
C SER A 183 -5.73 -0.17 1.80
N LEU A 184 -5.14 -1.15 1.14
CA LEU A 184 -4.44 -2.26 1.81
C LEU A 184 -3.22 -1.77 2.62
N LEU A 185 -2.47 -0.79 2.10
CA LEU A 185 -1.33 -0.21 2.81
C LEU A 185 -1.77 0.63 4.01
N ILE A 186 -2.85 1.42 3.84
CA ILE A 186 -3.44 2.26 4.89
C ILE A 186 -3.93 1.38 6.05
N GLY A 187 -4.70 0.32 5.76
CA GLY A 187 -5.32 -0.55 6.77
C GLY A 187 -4.36 -1.47 7.55
N THR A 188 -3.08 -1.52 7.19
CA THR A 188 -2.11 -2.46 7.78
C THR A 188 -1.29 -1.82 8.92
N ARG A 189 -2.01 -1.20 9.85
CA ARG A 189 -1.48 -0.33 10.93
C ARG A 189 -0.40 -0.97 11.82
N GLN A 190 -0.33 -2.30 11.91
CA GLN A 190 0.59 -3.00 12.83
C GLN A 190 2.06 -3.10 12.37
N GLN A 191 2.41 -2.68 11.14
CA GLN A 191 3.71 -3.05 10.53
C GLN A 191 4.64 -1.90 10.14
N ARG A 192 4.41 -0.66 10.59
CA ARG A 192 5.09 0.55 10.06
C ARG A 192 4.85 0.71 8.54
N SER A 193 3.69 0.28 8.05
CA SER A 193 3.31 0.30 6.64
C SER A 193 3.15 1.72 6.10
N TRP A 194 2.86 2.71 6.96
CA TRP A 194 2.62 4.08 6.51
C TRP A 194 3.89 4.73 5.95
N GLN A 195 5.08 4.29 6.37
CA GLN A 195 6.32 4.72 5.72
C GLN A 195 6.42 4.30 4.25
N LEU A 196 5.66 3.30 3.81
CA LEU A 196 5.55 2.93 2.39
C LEU A 196 4.67 3.94 1.63
N LEU A 197 3.73 4.59 2.31
CA LEU A 197 2.82 5.56 1.70
C LEU A 197 3.55 6.83 1.23
N SER A 198 4.73 7.14 1.77
CA SER A 198 5.55 8.26 1.26
C SER A 198 6.13 8.01 -0.14
N ARG A 199 6.00 6.79 -0.68
CA ARG A 199 6.52 6.39 -1.99
C ARG A 199 5.42 6.15 -3.03
N ILE A 200 4.17 6.45 -2.69
CA ILE A 200 3.06 6.23 -3.62
C ILE A 200 3.18 7.23 -4.77
N PRO A 201 2.82 6.84 -6.00
CA PRO A 201 2.89 7.75 -7.13
C PRO A 201 1.70 8.71 -7.05
N LEU A 202 1.98 9.96 -6.66
CA LEU A 202 0.99 11.02 -6.55
C LEU A 202 0.82 11.80 -7.86
N SER A 203 1.66 11.52 -8.86
CA SER A 203 1.67 12.24 -10.12
C SER A 203 0.55 11.83 -11.05
N GLY A 204 -0.12 12.84 -11.61
CA GLY A 204 -1.20 12.64 -12.55
C GLY A 204 -2.46 12.00 -11.96
N LEU A 205 -2.66 12.08 -10.64
CA LEU A 205 -3.92 11.69 -9.98
C LEU A 205 -5.04 12.67 -10.37
N THR A 206 -6.23 12.13 -10.66
CA THR A 206 -7.41 12.96 -10.93
C THR A 206 -7.91 13.62 -9.63
N PRO A 207 -8.62 14.75 -9.70
CA PRO A 207 -9.21 15.37 -8.51
C PRO A 207 -10.04 14.36 -7.70
N ARG A 208 -10.89 13.58 -8.37
CA ARG A 208 -11.70 12.52 -7.73
C ARG A 208 -10.84 11.53 -6.96
N LEU A 209 -9.77 11.03 -7.57
CA LEU A 209 -8.89 10.05 -6.93
C LEU A 209 -8.19 10.63 -5.69
N ARG A 210 -7.75 11.90 -5.74
CA ARG A 210 -7.18 12.61 -4.59
C ARG A 210 -8.17 12.71 -3.42
N PHE A 211 -9.42 13.06 -3.71
CA PHE A 211 -10.48 13.10 -2.70
C PHE A 211 -10.79 11.73 -2.09
N GLU A 212 -10.88 10.68 -2.91
CA GLU A 212 -11.11 9.32 -2.42
C GLU A 212 -9.97 8.84 -1.51
N LEU A 213 -8.71 9.11 -1.89
CA LEU A 213 -7.56 8.81 -1.04
C LEU A 213 -7.62 9.56 0.28
N TRP A 214 -7.96 10.85 0.25
CA TRP A 214 -8.16 11.65 1.46
C TRP A 214 -9.21 11.01 2.37
N LEU A 215 -10.38 10.65 1.83
CA LEU A 215 -11.47 10.00 2.59
C LEU A 215 -11.03 8.67 3.23
N ARG A 216 -10.34 7.81 2.46
CA ARG A 216 -9.89 6.50 2.95
C ARG A 216 -8.87 6.62 4.08
N TRP A 217 -7.94 7.55 3.95
CA TRP A 217 -6.90 7.74 4.96
C TRP A 217 -7.48 8.33 6.26
N HIS A 218 -8.39 9.29 6.14
CA HIS A 218 -9.08 9.87 7.30
C HIS A 218 -9.97 8.84 8.00
N SER A 219 -10.71 8.03 7.23
CA SER A 219 -11.52 6.94 7.78
C SER A 219 -10.67 5.95 8.58
N GLU A 220 -9.46 5.63 8.11
CA GLU A 220 -8.54 4.76 8.84
C GLU A 220 -7.97 5.41 10.12
N ILE A 221 -7.64 6.70 10.08
CA ILE A 221 -7.18 7.42 11.28
C ILE A 221 -8.27 7.40 12.35
N ILE A 222 -9.49 7.74 11.94
CA ILE A 222 -10.67 7.83 12.79
C ILE A 222 -11.08 6.45 13.31
N GLY A 223 -11.01 5.43 12.46
CA GLY A 223 -11.45 4.06 12.72
C GLY A 223 -12.91 3.79 12.34
N GLU A 224 -13.56 4.71 11.63
CA GLU A 224 -14.95 4.61 11.18
C GLU A 224 -15.06 5.11 9.73
N PRO A 225 -15.94 4.51 8.90
CA PRO A 225 -16.13 4.96 7.53
C PRO A 225 -16.76 6.35 7.51
N ILE A 226 -16.16 7.27 6.75
CA ILE A 226 -16.73 8.59 6.51
C ILE A 226 -17.76 8.48 5.38
N GLU A 227 -19.03 8.29 5.74
CA GLU A 227 -20.17 8.27 4.83
C GLU A 227 -20.81 9.67 4.76
N MET A 228 -20.12 10.67 4.23
CA MET A 228 -20.62 12.05 4.23
C MET A 228 -20.38 12.78 2.91
N ASP A 229 -21.28 13.71 2.59
CA ASP A 229 -21.08 14.68 1.52
C ASP A 229 -20.04 15.72 1.98
N ILE A 230 -19.09 16.02 1.11
CA ILE A 230 -17.83 16.72 1.43
C ILE A 230 -18.08 18.10 2.05
N SER A 231 -19.18 18.78 1.67
CA SER A 231 -19.54 20.09 2.21
C SER A 231 -19.87 20.06 3.70
N ASP A 232 -20.39 18.95 4.21
CA ASP A 232 -20.99 18.90 5.54
C ASP A 232 -19.97 18.45 6.61
N SER A 233 -18.95 17.67 6.22
CA SER A 233 -17.92 17.16 7.15
C SER A 233 -16.99 18.25 7.66
N PHE A 234 -16.62 19.23 6.83
CA PHE A 234 -15.73 20.33 7.21
C PHE A 234 -16.30 21.24 8.29
N HIS A 235 -17.62 21.32 8.38
CA HIS A 235 -18.34 22.11 9.37
C HIS A 235 -18.75 21.30 10.60
N SER A 236 -18.52 19.98 10.61
CA SER A 236 -18.86 19.15 11.75
C SER A 236 -17.74 19.16 12.79
N ASP A 237 -18.00 19.76 13.95
CA ASP A 237 -17.06 19.77 15.08
C ASP A 237 -16.73 18.34 15.56
N SER A 238 -17.64 17.38 15.37
CA SER A 238 -17.45 15.98 15.72
C SER A 238 -16.31 15.32 14.94
N PHE A 239 -16.25 15.55 13.62
CA PHE A 239 -15.20 15.01 12.76
C PHE A 239 -13.83 15.50 13.21
N TRP A 240 -13.68 16.83 13.36
CA TRP A 240 -12.42 17.42 13.76
C TRP A 240 -11.99 16.98 15.16
N ASN A 241 -12.90 16.91 16.13
CA ASN A 241 -12.56 16.45 17.48
C ASN A 241 -12.03 15.00 17.47
N LEU A 242 -12.65 14.13 16.69
CA LEU A 242 -12.23 12.74 16.58
C LEU A 242 -10.91 12.59 15.84
N LEU A 243 -10.75 13.27 14.70
CA LEU A 243 -9.50 13.32 13.94
C LEU A 243 -8.34 13.80 14.82
N ASN A 244 -8.49 14.94 15.49
CA ASN A 244 -7.47 15.52 16.36
C ASN A 244 -7.05 14.55 17.47
N THR A 245 -8.03 13.91 18.13
CA THR A 245 -7.78 12.96 19.21
C THR A 245 -7.00 11.73 18.72
N LYS A 246 -7.38 11.19 17.56
CA LYS A 246 -6.73 10.00 16.97
C LYS A 246 -5.38 10.32 16.35
N LEU A 247 -5.22 11.49 15.76
CA LEU A 247 -3.98 11.93 15.14
C LEU A 247 -2.86 12.04 16.18
N VAL A 248 -3.11 12.61 17.37
CA VAL A 248 -2.11 12.71 18.45
C VAL A 248 -1.63 11.33 18.93
N GLN A 249 -2.49 10.31 18.86
CA GLN A 249 -2.17 8.93 19.25
C GLN A 249 -1.30 8.19 18.23
N LEU A 250 -1.21 8.68 16.99
CA LEU A 250 -0.35 8.07 15.97
C LEU A 250 1.13 8.28 16.33
N PRO A 251 2.02 7.33 16.01
CA PRO A 251 3.46 7.57 16.08
C PRO A 251 3.88 8.78 15.26
N GLU A 252 4.90 9.52 15.73
CA GLU A 252 5.49 10.65 15.00
C GLU A 252 5.83 10.37 13.52
N PRO A 253 6.49 9.26 13.15
CA PRO A 253 6.79 9.01 11.74
C PRO A 253 5.54 8.83 10.89
N ASP A 254 4.47 8.24 11.44
CA ASP A 254 3.23 8.01 10.71
C ASP A 254 2.46 9.33 10.51
N ARG A 255 2.45 10.20 11.53
CA ARG A 255 1.93 11.57 11.41
C ARG A 255 2.69 12.38 10.37
N PHE A 256 4.01 12.29 10.37
CA PHE A 256 4.85 12.99 9.41
C PHE A 256 4.53 12.56 7.98
N VAL A 257 4.48 11.25 7.71
CA VAL A 257 4.14 10.75 6.37
C VAL A 257 2.74 11.19 5.96
N PHE A 258 1.75 11.08 6.84
CA PHE A 258 0.39 11.54 6.57
C PHE A 258 0.36 13.00 6.10
N LEU A 259 0.96 13.92 6.86
CA LEU A 259 0.96 15.35 6.53
C LEU A 259 1.70 15.64 5.22
N VAL A 260 2.87 15.02 5.01
CA VAL A 260 3.68 15.22 3.81
C VAL A 260 2.95 14.71 2.56
N THR A 261 2.40 13.50 2.62
CA THR A 261 1.69 12.92 1.47
C THR A 261 0.42 13.70 1.13
N LEU A 262 -0.31 14.25 2.11
CA LEU A 262 -1.42 15.17 1.87
C LEU A 262 -0.96 16.43 1.14
N ALA A 263 0.09 17.08 1.62
CA ALA A 263 0.63 18.30 1.04
C ALA A 263 1.15 18.09 -0.39
N GLU A 264 1.81 16.96 -0.64
CA GLU A 264 2.32 16.60 -1.96
C GLU A 264 1.18 16.30 -2.93
N MET A 265 0.18 15.53 -2.50
CA MET A 265 -1.02 15.23 -3.29
C MET A 265 -1.80 16.50 -3.66
N ALA A 266 -1.88 17.45 -2.74
CA ALA A 266 -2.46 18.77 -3.00
C ALA A 266 -1.63 19.58 -3.97
N SER A 267 -0.31 19.61 -3.80
CA SER A 267 0.58 20.44 -4.60
C SER A 267 0.72 19.95 -6.04
N ASP A 268 0.87 18.64 -6.24
CA ASP A 268 1.20 18.07 -7.55
C ASP A 268 -0.01 18.07 -8.50
N GLY A 269 -1.21 17.79 -7.96
CA GLY A 269 -2.44 17.75 -8.77
C GLY A 269 -3.07 19.12 -9.06
N SER A 270 -2.58 20.21 -8.48
CA SER A 270 -3.23 21.52 -8.55
C SER A 270 -2.53 22.47 -9.51
N THR A 271 -3.32 23.17 -10.33
CA THR A 271 -2.83 24.15 -11.32
C THR A 271 -3.09 25.60 -10.90
N SER A 272 -3.96 25.81 -9.91
CA SER A 272 -4.45 27.11 -9.45
C SER A 272 -4.62 27.12 -7.93
N SER A 273 -4.49 28.30 -7.31
CA SER A 273 -4.84 28.53 -5.90
C SER A 273 -6.34 28.36 -5.60
N GLU A 274 -7.17 28.29 -6.64
CA GLU A 274 -8.62 28.06 -6.54
C GLU A 274 -9.01 26.57 -6.55
N ASP A 275 -8.03 25.65 -6.67
CA ASP A 275 -8.31 24.21 -6.58
C ASP A 275 -8.89 23.87 -5.19
N CYS A 276 -10.10 23.29 -5.18
CA CYS A 276 -10.81 22.98 -3.94
C CYS A 276 -10.03 21.99 -3.06
N PHE A 277 -9.31 21.04 -3.64
CA PHE A 277 -8.52 20.07 -2.89
C PHE A 277 -7.28 20.71 -2.27
N LEU A 278 -6.65 21.66 -2.98
CA LEU A 278 -5.55 22.46 -2.44
C LEU A 278 -5.99 23.31 -1.25
N GLN A 279 -7.12 24.02 -1.38
CA GLN A 279 -7.69 24.82 -0.30
C GLN A 279 -8.08 23.95 0.90
N LEU A 280 -8.65 22.78 0.64
CA LEU A 280 -8.93 21.76 1.65
C LEU A 280 -7.67 21.39 2.44
N VAL A 281 -6.61 20.95 1.77
CA VAL A 281 -5.40 20.53 2.48
C VAL A 281 -4.74 21.69 3.21
N ALA A 282 -4.72 22.89 2.63
CA ALA A 282 -4.21 24.08 3.32
C ALA A 282 -5.01 24.43 4.58
N TRP A 283 -6.33 24.29 4.52
CA TRP A 283 -7.21 24.43 5.67
C TRP A 283 -6.87 23.40 6.75
N GLU A 284 -6.78 22.13 6.38
CA GLU A 284 -6.46 21.03 7.30
C GLU A 284 -5.11 21.24 7.98
N LEU A 285 -4.07 21.59 7.22
CA LEU A 285 -2.75 21.91 7.78
C LEU A 285 -2.81 23.11 8.75
N THR A 286 -3.67 24.10 8.48
CA THR A 286 -3.86 25.25 9.35
C THR A 286 -4.57 24.86 10.65
N GLU A 287 -5.65 24.07 10.55
CA GLU A 287 -6.37 23.55 11.71
C GLU A 287 -5.46 22.68 12.59
N LEU A 288 -4.81 21.67 12.00
CA LEU A 288 -3.99 20.71 12.74
C LEU A 288 -2.69 21.33 13.27
N GLY A 289 -2.07 22.21 12.49
CA GLY A 289 -0.74 22.75 12.77
C GLY A 289 -0.73 24.03 13.59
N LEU A 290 -1.71 24.92 13.41
CA LEU A 290 -1.67 26.29 13.94
C LEU A 290 -2.78 26.58 14.95
N LEU A 291 -4.00 26.10 14.71
CA LEU A 291 -5.18 26.47 15.49
C LEU A 291 -5.51 25.50 16.64
N ASN A 292 -5.54 24.20 16.35
CA ASN A 292 -5.99 23.21 17.31
C ASN A 292 -4.96 22.98 18.42
N LYS A 293 -5.37 23.16 19.67
CA LYS A 293 -4.47 23.06 20.84
C LYS A 293 -3.90 21.65 21.05
N LEU A 294 -4.63 20.60 20.68
CA LEU A 294 -4.20 19.21 20.90
C LEU A 294 -3.12 18.79 19.90
N THR A 295 -3.30 19.12 18.63
CA THR A 295 -2.38 18.69 17.56
C THR A 295 -1.26 19.70 17.31
N ARG A 296 -1.44 20.98 17.65
CA ARG A 296 -0.42 22.02 17.43
C ARG A 296 0.93 21.65 18.00
N GLU A 297 1.00 21.13 19.22
CA GLU A 297 2.28 20.77 19.85
C GLU A 297 3.06 19.71 19.06
N VAL A 298 2.35 18.78 18.43
CA VAL A 298 2.95 17.64 17.70
C VAL A 298 3.05 17.83 16.19
N CYS A 299 2.25 18.74 15.60
CA CYS A 299 2.15 18.94 14.16
C CYS A 299 2.69 20.29 13.68
N PHE A 300 2.85 21.30 14.56
CA PHE A 300 3.16 22.68 14.16
C PHE A 300 4.37 22.79 13.22
N LYS A 301 5.50 22.16 13.57
CA LYS A 301 6.73 22.28 12.77
C LYS A 301 6.52 21.79 11.34
N THR A 302 6.03 20.56 11.18
CA THR A 302 5.82 19.95 9.87
C THR A 302 4.73 20.68 9.09
N ALA A 303 3.59 20.98 9.72
CA ALA A 303 2.50 21.68 9.05
C ALA A 303 2.89 23.09 8.59
N ALA A 304 3.65 23.85 9.39
CA ALA A 304 4.13 25.17 9.01
C ALA A 304 5.12 25.10 7.83
N GLU A 305 6.08 24.19 7.85
CA GLU A 305 7.03 23.97 6.74
C GLU A 305 6.31 23.59 5.43
N LEU A 306 5.30 22.73 5.52
CA LEU A 306 4.48 22.32 4.37
C LEU A 306 3.62 23.48 3.86
N LEU A 307 2.98 24.25 4.74
CA LEU A 307 2.20 25.43 4.35
C LEU A 307 3.07 26.47 3.65
N VAL A 308 4.27 26.76 4.17
CA VAL A 308 5.23 27.67 3.52
C VAL A 308 5.58 27.17 2.12
N THR A 309 5.80 25.87 1.96
CA THR A 309 6.11 25.26 0.66
C THR A 309 4.95 25.41 -0.33
N ILE A 310 3.73 25.09 0.11
CA ILE A 310 2.50 25.22 -0.69
C ILE A 310 2.27 26.69 -1.08
N ILE A 311 2.33 27.61 -0.12
CA ILE A 311 2.15 29.04 -0.32
C ILE A 311 3.18 29.61 -1.28
N SER A 312 4.43 29.16 -1.19
CA SER A 312 5.50 29.62 -2.08
C SER A 312 5.22 29.21 -3.53
N ARG A 313 4.56 28.06 -3.75
CA ARG A 313 4.08 27.61 -5.07
C ARG A 313 2.77 28.30 -5.50
N PHE A 314 1.89 28.62 -4.56
CA PHE A 314 0.58 29.25 -4.79
C PHE A 314 0.38 30.49 -3.90
N PRO A 315 1.04 31.62 -4.19
CA PRO A 315 1.04 32.80 -3.31
C PRO A 315 -0.33 33.36 -2.90
N PRO A 316 -1.38 33.35 -3.76
CA PRO A 316 -2.71 33.83 -3.36
C PRO A 316 -3.34 33.06 -2.18
N LEU A 317 -2.87 31.83 -1.91
CA LEU A 317 -3.36 30.99 -0.82
C LEU A 317 -3.05 31.58 0.56
N VAL A 318 -2.09 32.51 0.68
CA VAL A 318 -1.82 33.24 1.94
C VAL A 318 -3.08 33.92 2.46
N SER A 319 -3.84 34.58 1.59
CA SER A 319 -5.06 35.27 2.00
C SER A 319 -6.10 34.29 2.55
N PHE A 320 -6.21 33.10 1.96
CA PHE A 320 -7.10 32.04 2.41
C PHE A 320 -6.70 31.52 3.81
N VAL A 321 -5.40 31.26 4.02
CA VAL A 321 -4.89 30.83 5.33
C VAL A 321 -5.07 31.92 6.40
N LEU A 322 -4.77 33.18 6.07
CA LEU A 322 -4.91 34.31 7.00
C LEU A 322 -6.35 34.60 7.39
N GLN A 323 -7.32 34.37 6.51
CA GLN A 323 -8.74 34.51 6.85
C GLN A 323 -9.20 33.49 7.90
N ARG A 324 -8.45 32.41 8.07
CA ARG A 324 -8.77 31.33 8.98
C ARG A 324 -8.11 31.46 10.36
N LEU A 325 -6.98 32.16 10.44
CA LEU A 325 -6.24 32.41 11.68
C LEU A 325 -6.92 33.45 12.58
#